data_AF-A0A2T2TLI3-F1
#
_entry.id   AF-A0A2T2TLI3-F1
#
_cell.length_a   1.000
_cell.length_b   1.000
_cell.length_c   1.000
_cell.angle_alpha   90.00
_cell.angle_beta   90.00
_cell.angle_gamma   90.00
#
_symmetry.space_group_name_H-M   'P 1'
#
loop_
_entity.id
_entity.type
_entity.pdbx_description
1 polymer ?
#
loop_
_entity_poly.entity_id
_entity_poly.type
_entity_poly.pdbx_seq_one_letter_code
_entity_poly.pdbx_strand_id
1 'polypeptide(L)'
;MPSNDEIHRLREEVSGDEKIETTFQRLRQEGHSRLEAVQLILDALGVSLAEAKTLLVAYDTWDEARVAAGSASGGSGDASTSENPVPPAPG
;
A
#
# COMPACT_ATOMS: atom_id res chain seq x y z
N MET A 1 1.41 -5.89 -16.49
CA MET A 1 1.58 -4.62 -15.76
C MET A 1 0.30 -3.85 -15.96
N PRO A 2 -0.53 -3.70 -14.90
CA PRO A 2 -1.76 -2.92 -14.98
C PRO A 2 -1.45 -1.45 -15.26
N SER A 3 -2.39 -0.77 -15.89
CA SER A 3 -2.22 0.64 -16.25
C SER A 3 -2.36 1.52 -15.01
N ASN A 4 -1.61 2.64 -14.96
CA ASN A 4 -1.64 3.55 -13.81
C ASN A 4 -3.05 4.09 -13.52
N ASP A 5 -3.86 4.31 -14.56
CA ASP A 5 -5.28 4.73 -14.44
C ASP A 5 -6.16 3.66 -13.77
N GLU A 6 -5.86 2.38 -13.97
CA GLU A 6 -6.59 1.26 -13.37
C GLU A 6 -6.33 1.20 -11.87
N ILE A 7 -5.06 1.35 -11.48
CA ILE A 7 -4.63 1.41 -10.07
C ILE A 7 -5.26 2.61 -9.36
N HIS A 8 -5.31 3.79 -10.00
CA HIS A 8 -5.92 4.98 -9.42
C HIS A 8 -7.41 4.80 -9.14
N ARG A 9 -8.15 4.21 -10.09
CA ARG A 9 -9.57 3.90 -9.90
C ARG A 9 -9.78 2.87 -8.79
N LEU A 10 -9.00 1.79 -8.79
CA LEU A 10 -9.04 0.76 -7.75
C LEU A 10 -8.74 1.35 -6.37
N ARG A 11 -7.81 2.30 -6.29
CA ARG A 11 -7.47 2.99 -5.04
C ARG A 11 -8.65 3.79 -4.49
N GLU A 12 -9.40 4.49 -5.33
CA GLU A 12 -10.60 5.22 -4.90
C GLU A 12 -11.72 4.27 -4.47
N GLU A 13 -11.94 3.16 -5.19
CA GLU A 13 -12.94 2.16 -4.85
C GLU A 13 -12.60 1.45 -3.52
N VAL A 14 -11.34 1.03 -3.33
CA VAL A 14 -10.88 0.30 -2.13
C VAL A 14 -10.67 1.21 -0.91
N SER A 15 -10.42 2.52 -1.10
CA SER A 15 -10.32 3.50 -0.01
C SER A 15 -11.67 4.06 0.42
N GLY A 16 -12.73 3.81 -0.36
CA GLY A 16 -14.11 4.18 -0.02
C GLY A 16 -14.80 3.15 0.90
N ASP A 17 -16.13 3.11 0.82
CA ASP A 17 -16.98 2.19 1.60
C ASP A 17 -17.05 0.77 1.01
N GLU A 18 -16.43 0.54 -0.16
CA GLU A 18 -16.47 -0.76 -0.82
C GLU A 18 -15.58 -1.77 -0.08
N LYS A 19 -16.14 -2.94 0.22
CA LYS A 19 -15.38 -4.03 0.84
C LYS A 19 -14.40 -4.60 -0.19
N ILE A 20 -13.18 -4.88 0.26
CA ILE A 20 -12.12 -5.54 -0.54
C ILE A 20 -12.60 -6.84 -1.17
N GLU A 21 -13.50 -7.56 -0.50
CA GLU A 21 -14.14 -8.78 -1.00
C GLU A 21 -14.97 -8.53 -2.27
N THR A 22 -15.70 -7.40 -2.32
CA THR A 22 -16.51 -6.97 -3.45
C THR A 22 -15.63 -6.62 -4.63
N THR A 23 -14.56 -5.84 -4.40
CA THR A 23 -13.57 -5.49 -5.43
C THR A 23 -12.85 -6.73 -5.96
N PHE A 24 -12.45 -7.66 -5.08
CA PHE A 24 -11.85 -8.93 -5.49
C PHE A 24 -12.81 -9.77 -6.36
N GLN A 25 -14.07 -9.88 -5.96
CA GLN A 25 -15.05 -10.65 -6.70
C GLN A 25 -15.34 -10.03 -8.07
N ARG A 26 -15.35 -8.71 -8.17
CA ARG A 26 -15.49 -7.97 -9.42
C ARG A 26 -14.31 -8.22 -10.36
N LEU A 27 -13.06 -8.09 -9.89
CA LEU A 27 -11.86 -8.39 -10.69
C LEU A 27 -11.89 -9.83 -11.24
N ARG A 28 -12.41 -10.78 -10.44
CA ARG A 28 -12.60 -12.17 -10.89
C ARG A 28 -13.68 -12.31 -11.96
N GLN A 29 -14.71 -11.47 -11.97
CA GLN A 29 -15.72 -11.43 -13.04
C GLN A 29 -15.21 -10.74 -14.30
N GLU A 30 -14.33 -9.76 -14.16
CA GLU A 30 -13.65 -9.06 -15.26
C GLU A 30 -12.58 -9.92 -15.96
N GLY A 31 -12.32 -11.13 -15.44
CA GLY A 31 -11.44 -12.12 -16.07
C GLY A 31 -10.03 -12.17 -15.51
N HIS A 32 -9.71 -11.37 -14.48
CA HIS A 32 -8.41 -11.41 -13.82
C HIS A 32 -8.21 -12.74 -13.08
N SER A 33 -6.99 -13.27 -13.15
CA SER A 33 -6.63 -14.42 -12.33
C SER A 33 -6.67 -14.06 -10.84
N ARG A 34 -6.78 -15.08 -9.97
CA ARG A 34 -6.74 -14.86 -8.52
C ARG A 34 -5.49 -14.10 -8.08
N LEU A 35 -4.35 -14.41 -8.69
CA LEU A 35 -3.08 -13.77 -8.35
C LEU A 35 -3.07 -12.31 -8.79
N GLU A 36 -3.52 -12.02 -10.01
CA GLU A 36 -3.60 -10.66 -10.54
C GLU A 36 -4.56 -9.79 -9.74
N ALA A 37 -5.74 -10.33 -9.39
CA ALA A 37 -6.71 -9.60 -8.57
C ALA A 37 -6.14 -9.20 -7.21
N VAL A 38 -5.38 -10.10 -6.56
CA VAL A 38 -4.70 -9.79 -5.29
C VAL A 38 -3.60 -8.74 -5.49
N GLN A 39 -2.79 -8.86 -6.54
CA GLN A 39 -1.74 -7.88 -6.82
C GLN A 39 -2.30 -6.48 -7.06
N LEU A 40 -3.39 -6.37 -7.84
CA LEU A 40 -4.10 -5.11 -8.08
C LEU A 40 -4.61 -4.46 -6.80
N ILE A 41 -5.22 -5.24 -5.91
CA ILE A 41 -5.73 -4.74 -4.63
C ILE A 41 -4.58 -4.27 -3.74
N LEU A 42 -3.47 -5.01 -3.69
CA LEU A 42 -2.29 -4.64 -2.91
C LEU A 42 -1.62 -3.37 -3.43
N ASP A 43 -1.45 -3.24 -4.75
CA ASP A 43 -0.93 -2.03 -5.38
C ASP A 43 -1.85 -0.83 -5.12
N ALA A 44 -3.17 -1.00 -5.21
CA ALA A 44 -4.14 0.04 -4.90
C ALA A 44 -4.06 0.51 -3.43
N LEU A 45 -3.82 -0.44 -2.51
CA LEU A 45 -3.59 -0.15 -1.10
C LEU A 45 -2.20 0.45 -0.82
N GLY A 46 -1.28 0.42 -1.79
CA GLY A 46 0.11 0.85 -1.61
C GLY A 46 0.89 -0.07 -0.68
N VAL A 47 0.54 -1.35 -0.58
CA VAL A 47 1.15 -2.31 0.34
C VAL A 47 1.79 -3.43 -0.46
N SER A 48 3.05 -3.76 -0.16
CA SER A 48 3.70 -4.90 -0.80
C SER A 48 3.12 -6.24 -0.33
N LEU A 49 3.27 -7.30 -1.13
CA LEU A 49 2.82 -8.65 -0.73
C LEU A 49 3.50 -9.15 0.55
N ALA A 50 4.75 -8.73 0.81
CA ALA A 50 5.46 -9.06 2.04
C ALA A 50 4.85 -8.34 3.25
N GLU A 51 4.58 -7.04 3.12
CA GLU A 51 3.91 -6.27 4.17
C GLU A 51 2.50 -6.80 4.43
N ALA A 52 1.73 -7.10 3.39
CA ALA A 52 0.40 -7.67 3.54
C ALA A 52 0.41 -9.01 4.31
N LYS A 53 1.42 -9.85 4.07
CA LYS A 53 1.61 -11.09 4.84
C LYS A 53 1.93 -10.81 6.30
N THR A 54 2.84 -9.86 6.56
CA THR A 54 3.19 -9.46 7.93
C THR A 54 1.97 -8.91 8.65
N LEU A 55 1.18 -8.06 8.00
CA LEU A 55 -0.05 -7.49 8.55
C LEU A 55 -1.08 -8.57 8.87
N LEU A 56 -1.28 -9.54 7.97
CA LEU A 56 -2.23 -10.65 8.19
C LEU A 56 -1.84 -11.55 9.37
N VAL A 57 -0.53 -11.66 9.66
CA VAL A 57 -0.02 -12.43 10.79
C VAL A 57 -0.04 -11.61 12.08
N ALA A 58 0.16 -10.30 11.98
CA ALA A 58 0.30 -9.40 13.12
C ALA A 58 -1.03 -8.85 13.65
N TYR A 59 -2.09 -8.82 12.83
CA TYR A 59 -3.36 -8.19 13.16
C TYR A 59 -4.54 -9.14 12.89
N ASP A 60 -5.46 -9.21 13.86
CA ASP A 60 -6.67 -10.03 13.77
C ASP A 60 -7.74 -9.38 12.89
N THR A 61 -7.66 -8.06 12.71
CA THR A 61 -8.62 -7.32 11.90
C THR A 61 -7.94 -6.48 10.82
N TRP A 62 -8.66 -6.29 9.71
CA TRP A 62 -8.15 -5.51 8.60
C TRP A 62 -8.11 -4.00 8.89
N ASP A 63 -8.91 -3.53 9.85
CA ASP A 63 -8.91 -2.15 10.31
C ASP A 63 -7.60 -1.82 11.06
N GLU A 64 -7.18 -2.69 11.99
CA GLU A 64 -5.89 -2.58 12.68
C GLU A 64 -4.70 -2.65 11.71
N ALA A 65 -4.75 -3.58 10.75
CA ALA A 65 -3.75 -3.69 9.70
C ALA A 65 -3.63 -2.42 8.85
N ARG A 66 -4.77 -1.80 8.51
CA ARG A 66 -4.82 -0.57 7.70
C ARG A 66 -4.28 0.64 8.46
N VAL A 67 -4.59 0.76 9.75
CA VAL A 67 -4.04 1.83 10.62
C VAL A 67 -2.52 1.68 10.76
N ALA A 68 -2.03 0.45 10.93
CA ALA A 68 -0.60 0.16 11.01
C ALA A 68 0.13 0.44 9.68
N ALA A 69 -0.44 0.04 8.55
CA ALA A 69 0.10 0.28 7.22
C ALA A 69 0.09 1.78 6.85
N GLY A 70 -1.00 2.49 7.17
CA GLY A 70 -1.13 3.93 6.96
C GLY A 70 -0.18 4.74 7.83
N SER A 71 0.13 4.27 9.03
CA SER A 71 1.17 4.87 9.89
C SER A 71 2.58 4.71 9.31
N ALA A 72 2.84 3.64 8.54
CA ALA A 72 4.11 3.45 7.85
C ALA A 72 4.28 4.36 6.62
N SER A 73 3.18 4.78 5.97
CA SER A 73 3.20 5.70 4.82
C SER A 73 2.85 7.17 5.16
N GLY A 74 2.56 7.48 6.43
CA GLY A 74 2.19 8.81 6.91
C GLY A 74 3.37 9.71 7.36
N GLY A 75 4.61 9.33 7.07
CA GLY A 75 5.80 10.13 7.40
C GLY A 75 6.03 11.31 6.46
N SER A 76 5.10 12.26 6.37
CA SER A 76 5.35 13.57 5.75
C SER A 76 5.60 14.64 6.82
N GLY A 77 6.89 14.88 7.08
CA GLY A 77 7.47 16.20 7.36
C GLY A 77 7.23 16.85 8.72
N ASP A 78 8.22 16.73 9.62
CA ASP A 78 8.86 17.91 10.22
C ASP A 78 10.23 17.53 10.82
N ALA A 79 11.30 17.97 10.16
CA ALA A 79 12.58 18.40 10.73
C ALA A 79 13.52 18.76 9.58
N SER A 80 13.37 19.97 9.06
CA SER A 80 14.48 20.64 8.40
C SER A 80 15.61 20.81 9.41
N THR A 81 16.64 19.97 9.33
CA THR A 81 18.00 20.35 9.77
C THR A 81 18.98 19.76 8.76
N SER A 82 19.38 20.61 7.81
CA SER A 82 20.54 20.40 6.96
C SER A 82 21.80 20.47 7.82
N GLU A 83 22.40 19.33 8.18
CA GLU A 83 23.79 19.31 8.64
C GLU A 83 24.48 18.07 8.08
N ASN A 84 25.18 18.27 6.96
CA ASN A 84 26.11 17.30 6.39
C ASN A 84 27.52 17.72 6.84
N PRO A 85 28.08 17.16 7.92
CA PRO A 85 29.41 17.54 8.36
C PRO A 85 30.45 16.87 7.45
N VAL A 86 30.99 17.65 6.50
CA VAL A 86 32.17 17.27 5.74
C VAL A 86 33.39 17.33 6.67
N PRO A 87 34.19 16.26 6.82
CA PRO A 87 35.42 16.32 7.61
C PRO A 87 36.49 17.12 6.84
N PRO A 88 37.25 18.01 7.50
CA PRO A 88 38.36 18.70 6.84
C PRO A 88 39.49 17.70 6.56
N ALA A 89 40.00 17.72 5.33
CA ALA A 89 41.14 16.91 4.92
C ALA A 89 42.42 17.37 5.64
N PRO A 90 43.29 16.44 6.08
CA PRO A 90 44.59 16.78 6.65
C PRO A 90 45.55 17.28 5.55
N GLY A 91 46.19 18.42 5.81
CA GLY A 91 47.36 18.91 5.08
C GLY A 91 48.66 18.41 5.70
#